data_AF-A0A5N5KPA3-F1
#
_entry.id   AF-A0A5N5KPA3-F1
#
_cell.length_a   1.000
_cell.length_b   1.000
_cell.length_c   1.000
_cell.angle_alpha   90.00
_cell.angle_beta   90.00
_cell.angle_gamma   90.00
#
_symmetry.space_group_name_H-M   'P 1'
#
loop_
_entity.id
_entity.type
_entity.pdbx_description
1 polymer ?
#
loop_
_entity_poly.entity_id
_entity_poly.type
_entity_poly.pdbx_seq_one_letter_code
_entity_poly.pdbx_strand_id
1 'polypeptide(L)'
;MTEKLKNGLDFIGINHYTSEYVQDCIFSVCETGTGASWTEGLARRSQEKDGAPIGKPTDVDWLHIYPQGMEKMVTYVKERYNNIPMIITENGFGQMNNPNLTIACHDIERVEYISDYRDSLLTAMQKGADVRGYFAWLLLDNFEWIYGYTQRYGL
;
A
#
# COMPACT_ATOMS: atom_id res chain seq x y z
N MET A 1 -18.50 -23.24 14.31
CA MET A 1 -18.06 -22.23 13.31
C MET A 1 -16.55 -22.30 13.01
N THR A 2 -15.73 -22.87 13.89
CA THR A 2 -14.26 -22.88 13.81
C THR A 2 -13.63 -24.04 13.01
N GLU A 3 -14.38 -25.10 12.69
CA GLU A 3 -13.80 -26.28 12.01
C GLU A 3 -13.55 -26.06 10.51
N LYS A 4 -14.40 -25.29 9.83
CA LYS A 4 -14.22 -24.93 8.41
C LYS A 4 -13.08 -23.92 8.17
N LEU A 5 -12.67 -23.19 9.21
CA LEU A 5 -11.56 -22.23 9.16
C LEU A 5 -10.20 -22.87 9.48
N LYS A 6 -10.17 -24.18 9.82
CA LYS A 6 -8.92 -24.93 10.05
C LYS A 6 -8.23 -25.35 8.76
N ASN A 7 -8.93 -25.31 7.62
CA ASN A 7 -8.32 -25.54 6.33
C ASN A 7 -7.34 -24.37 6.06
N GLY A 8 -6.10 -24.71 5.72
CA GLY A 8 -5.07 -23.72 5.40
C GLY A 8 -5.52 -22.80 4.25
N LEU A 9 -4.96 -21.60 4.22
CA LEU A 9 -5.19 -20.67 3.11
C LEU A 9 -4.44 -21.18 1.87
N ASP A 10 -5.10 -21.17 0.71
CA ASP A 10 -4.46 -21.49 -0.56
C ASP A 10 -3.47 -20.38 -0.98
N PHE A 11 -3.83 -19.12 -0.70
CA PHE A 11 -2.98 -17.95 -0.90
C PHE A 11 -3.45 -16.76 -0.06
N ILE A 12 -2.63 -15.71 0.00
CA ILE A 12 -2.92 -14.42 0.61
C ILE A 12 -2.87 -13.33 -0.47
N GLY A 13 -3.98 -12.61 -0.66
CA GLY A 13 -4.02 -11.40 -1.48
C GLY A 13 -3.58 -10.19 -0.67
N ILE A 14 -2.71 -9.34 -1.25
CA ILE A 14 -2.21 -8.12 -0.60
C ILE A 14 -2.45 -6.93 -1.53
N ASN A 15 -3.27 -5.99 -1.07
CA ASN A 15 -3.35 -4.65 -1.63
C ASN A 15 -2.34 -3.78 -0.89
N HIS A 16 -1.31 -3.29 -1.59
CA HIS A 16 -0.25 -2.50 -0.95
C HIS A 16 0.08 -1.26 -1.77
N TYR A 17 -0.10 -0.09 -1.16
CA TYR A 17 0.08 1.21 -1.82
C TYR A 17 1.12 2.08 -1.11
N THR A 18 1.12 2.10 0.22
CA THR A 18 1.95 2.98 1.03
C THR A 18 2.35 2.29 2.34
N SER A 19 3.13 2.96 3.15
CA SER A 19 3.40 2.58 4.54
C SER A 19 3.30 3.80 5.44
N GLU A 20 3.08 3.56 6.72
CA GLU A 20 2.93 4.61 7.73
C GLU A 20 3.78 4.24 8.96
N TYR A 21 4.18 5.26 9.71
CA TYR A 21 4.63 5.08 11.08
C TYR A 21 3.45 4.79 12.00
N VAL A 22 3.73 4.02 13.04
CA VAL A 22 2.74 3.67 14.05
C VAL A 22 3.31 3.99 15.43
N GLN A 23 2.50 4.66 16.26
CA GLN A 23 2.76 4.92 17.66
C GLN A 23 1.74 4.17 18.51
N ASP A 24 2.21 3.47 19.55
CA ASP A 24 1.33 2.82 20.51
C ASP A 24 0.47 3.87 21.24
N CYS A 25 -0.83 3.60 21.33
CA CYS A 25 -1.77 4.37 22.14
C CYS A 25 -2.57 3.48 23.09
N ILE A 26 -2.20 2.20 23.21
CA ILE A 26 -2.80 1.28 24.17
C ILE A 26 -2.32 1.65 25.58
N PHE A 27 -1.00 1.89 25.72
CA PHE A 27 -0.39 2.21 27.01
C PHE A 27 0.19 3.63 27.09
N SER A 28 0.23 4.38 25.98
CA SER A 28 0.66 5.78 25.93
C SER A 28 -0.48 6.74 25.57
N VAL A 29 -0.39 7.97 26.07
CA VAL A 29 -1.30 9.06 25.68
C VAL A 29 -0.91 9.56 24.29
N CYS A 30 -1.81 9.37 23.34
CA CYS A 30 -1.69 9.93 22.00
C CYS A 30 -2.64 11.11 21.84
N GLU A 31 -2.23 12.10 21.04
CA GLU A 31 -3.16 13.08 20.51
C GLU A 31 -4.24 12.41 19.64
N THR A 32 -5.37 13.09 19.46
CA THR A 32 -6.42 12.64 18.55
C THR A 32 -5.92 12.55 17.12
N GLY A 33 -6.31 11.50 16.39
CA GLY A 33 -5.90 11.26 15.01
C GLY A 33 -6.28 9.85 14.56
N THR A 34 -5.98 9.53 13.31
CA THR A 34 -6.25 8.22 12.71
C THR A 34 -5.56 7.10 13.48
N GLY A 35 -6.30 6.06 13.86
CA GLY A 35 -5.78 4.95 14.65
C GLY A 35 -5.79 5.16 16.17
N ALA A 36 -6.08 6.37 16.66
CA ALA A 36 -6.09 6.67 18.10
C ALA A 36 -7.42 6.30 18.80
N SER A 37 -8.37 5.69 18.10
CA SER A 37 -9.65 5.24 18.67
C SER A 37 -9.64 3.74 19.01
N TRP A 38 -10.54 3.34 19.92
CA TRP A 38 -10.74 1.93 20.28
C TRP A 38 -11.15 1.06 19.09
N THR A 39 -11.96 1.61 18.18
CA THR A 39 -12.42 0.90 16.98
C THR A 39 -11.31 0.71 15.95
N GLU A 40 -10.27 1.55 15.97
CA GLU A 40 -9.13 1.46 15.06
C GLU A 40 -7.90 0.77 15.69
N GLY A 41 -8.02 0.30 16.94
CA GLY A 41 -7.00 -0.51 17.58
C GLY A 41 -5.96 0.23 18.42
N LEU A 42 -6.17 1.52 18.73
CA LEU A 42 -5.27 2.32 19.59
C LEU A 42 -3.79 2.30 19.14
N ALA A 43 -3.59 2.45 17.84
CA ALA A 43 -2.29 2.51 17.19
C ALA A 43 -2.29 3.74 16.26
N ARG A 44 -1.87 4.90 16.77
CA ARG A 44 -1.89 6.15 16.01
C ARG A 44 -0.99 6.02 14.79
N ARG A 45 -1.56 6.30 13.63
CA ARG A 45 -0.88 6.23 12.33
C ARG A 45 -0.42 7.62 11.91
N SER A 46 0.76 7.69 11.33
CA SER A 46 1.34 8.94 10.83
C SER A 46 2.18 8.69 9.60
N GLN A 47 2.10 9.58 8.62
CA GLN A 47 2.99 9.56 7.45
C GLN A 47 4.32 10.27 7.73
N GLU A 48 4.44 10.94 8.88
CA GLU A 48 5.63 11.67 9.28
C GLU A 48 6.16 11.19 10.64
N LYS A 49 7.47 11.33 10.82
CA LYS A 49 8.16 11.16 12.09
C LYS A 49 9.14 12.31 12.27
N ASP A 50 9.05 13.01 13.40
CA ASP A 50 9.91 14.15 13.74
C ASP A 50 9.91 15.25 12.66
N GLY A 51 8.76 15.46 12.00
CA GLY A 51 8.58 16.43 10.91
C GLY A 51 9.15 16.00 9.55
N ALA A 52 9.62 14.75 9.43
CA ALA A 52 10.08 14.19 8.16
C ALA A 52 9.07 13.14 7.64
N PRO A 53 8.63 13.24 6.37
CA PRO A 53 7.74 12.25 5.79
C PRO A 53 8.46 10.92 5.57
N ILE A 54 7.71 9.82 5.66
CA ILE A 54 8.23 8.46 5.47
C ILE A 54 8.77 8.25 4.04
N GLY A 55 8.17 8.93 3.07
CA GLY A 55 8.48 8.85 1.65
C GLY A 55 8.04 10.11 0.91
N LYS A 56 8.20 10.15 -0.42
CA LYS A 56 7.79 11.31 -1.22
C LYS A 56 6.26 11.49 -1.15
N PRO A 57 5.73 12.65 -0.71
CA PRO A 57 4.29 12.93 -0.77
C PRO A 57 3.79 12.98 -2.21
N THR A 58 2.50 12.74 -2.42
CA THR A 58 1.84 12.81 -3.73
C THR A 58 0.65 13.76 -3.68
N ASP A 59 0.01 13.99 -4.82
CA ASP A 59 -1.24 14.78 -4.89
C ASP A 59 -2.43 14.06 -4.21
N VAL A 60 -2.28 12.79 -3.85
CA VAL A 60 -3.25 12.02 -3.06
C VAL A 60 -2.76 11.95 -1.62
N ASP A 61 -3.42 12.69 -0.72
CA ASP A 61 -2.98 12.94 0.67
C ASP A 61 -2.52 11.67 1.43
N TRP A 62 -3.24 10.56 1.29
CA TRP A 62 -2.93 9.33 2.01
C TRP A 62 -1.79 8.50 1.39
N LEU A 63 -1.41 8.80 0.13
CA LEU A 63 -0.43 8.04 -0.64
C LEU A 63 0.95 8.72 -0.56
N HIS A 64 1.88 8.07 0.14
CA HIS A 64 3.30 8.43 0.12
C HIS A 64 4.09 7.34 -0.60
N ILE A 65 5.03 7.74 -1.45
CA ILE A 65 5.86 6.81 -2.21
C ILE A 65 6.93 6.25 -1.27
N TYR A 66 6.74 4.99 -0.83
CA TYR A 66 7.67 4.27 0.04
C TYR A 66 7.84 2.81 -0.41
N PRO A 67 8.60 2.57 -1.49
CA PRO A 67 8.71 1.24 -2.11
C PRO A 67 9.27 0.16 -1.18
N GLN A 68 10.19 0.53 -0.27
CA GLN A 68 10.75 -0.40 0.71
C GLN A 68 9.69 -0.99 1.65
N GLY A 69 8.53 -0.33 1.77
CA GLY A 69 7.36 -0.86 2.47
C GLY A 69 6.87 -2.17 1.89
N MET A 70 6.86 -2.31 0.55
CA MET A 70 6.46 -3.54 -0.15
C MET A 70 7.34 -4.73 0.26
N GLU A 71 8.66 -4.54 0.24
CA GLU A 71 9.61 -5.58 0.65
C GLU A 71 9.39 -5.99 2.11
N LYS A 72 9.24 -5.01 3.01
CA LYS A 72 9.02 -5.24 4.44
C LYS A 72 7.71 -5.98 4.68
N MET A 73 6.62 -5.59 4.02
CA MET A 73 5.31 -6.22 4.15
C MET A 73 5.33 -7.67 3.68
N VAL A 74 5.89 -7.93 2.49
CA VAL A 74 5.98 -9.29 1.93
C VAL A 74 6.89 -10.17 2.78
N THR A 75 8.01 -9.63 3.28
CA THR A 75 8.90 -10.35 4.20
C THR A 75 8.21 -10.67 5.51
N TYR A 76 7.45 -9.73 6.08
CA TYR A 76 6.65 -9.96 7.28
C TYR A 76 5.61 -11.07 7.07
N VAL A 77 4.84 -11.03 5.98
CA VAL A 77 3.82 -12.04 5.69
C VAL A 77 4.47 -13.42 5.50
N LYS A 78 5.59 -13.49 4.77
CA LYS A 78 6.40 -14.70 4.63
C LYS A 78 6.75 -15.31 5.99
N GLU A 79 7.35 -14.54 6.88
CA GLU A 79 7.83 -15.02 8.18
C GLU A 79 6.68 -15.37 9.13
N ARG A 80 5.63 -14.55 9.12
CA ARG A 80 4.51 -14.67 10.07
C ARG A 80 3.52 -15.78 9.71
N TYR A 81 3.37 -16.07 8.41
CA TYR A 81 2.38 -17.01 7.88
C TYR A 81 3.03 -18.16 7.11
N ASN A 82 4.25 -18.56 7.50
CA ASN A 82 4.93 -19.75 6.98
C ASN A 82 5.01 -19.80 5.45
N ASN A 83 5.26 -18.65 4.83
CA ASN A 83 5.42 -18.48 3.39
C ASN A 83 4.26 -19.07 2.56
N ILE A 84 3.01 -18.93 3.03
CA ILE A 84 1.81 -19.20 2.21
C ILE A 84 1.91 -18.37 0.92
N PRO A 85 1.53 -18.92 -0.24
CA PRO A 85 1.60 -18.21 -1.51
C PRO A 85 0.92 -16.83 -1.45
N MET A 86 1.57 -15.81 -2.00
CA MET A 86 1.09 -14.43 -2.01
C MET A 86 0.80 -13.97 -3.43
N ILE A 87 -0.20 -13.10 -3.56
CA ILE A 87 -0.49 -12.36 -4.78
C ILE A 87 -0.62 -10.88 -4.40
N ILE A 88 0.14 -10.00 -5.04
CA ILE A 88 -0.10 -8.56 -4.93
C ILE A 88 -1.32 -8.27 -5.79
N THR A 89 -2.47 -8.11 -5.15
CA THR A 89 -3.77 -7.98 -5.81
C THR A 89 -4.04 -6.55 -6.24
N GLU A 90 -3.42 -5.57 -5.59
CA GLU A 90 -3.43 -4.17 -6.02
C GLU A 90 -2.14 -3.46 -5.62
N ASN A 91 -1.60 -2.68 -6.54
CA ASN A 91 -0.59 -1.65 -6.31
C ASN A 91 -0.72 -0.59 -7.41
N GLY A 92 -0.75 0.70 -7.05
CA GLY A 92 -1.12 1.74 -8.00
C GLY A 92 -0.71 3.14 -7.56
N PHE A 93 -0.61 4.04 -8.53
CA PHE A 93 -0.27 5.44 -8.31
C PHE A 93 -1.43 6.35 -8.69
N GLY A 94 -1.99 7.01 -7.67
CA GLY A 94 -3.07 7.96 -7.82
C GLY A 94 -2.55 9.35 -8.11
N GLN A 95 -3.17 10.03 -9.06
CA GLN A 95 -2.93 11.43 -9.37
C GLN A 95 -4.24 12.20 -9.37
N MET A 96 -4.20 13.46 -8.97
CA MET A 96 -5.35 14.34 -9.12
C MET A 96 -5.58 14.63 -10.61
N ASN A 97 -6.83 14.53 -11.03
CA ASN A 97 -7.25 14.76 -12.40
C ASN A 97 -7.06 16.24 -12.75
N ASN A 98 -6.20 16.53 -13.72
CA ASN A 98 -5.99 17.88 -14.23
C ASN A 98 -6.45 17.96 -15.69
N PRO A 99 -7.52 18.73 -16.00
CA PRO A 99 -8.07 18.84 -17.35
C PRO A 99 -7.11 19.51 -18.35
N ASN A 100 -6.02 20.13 -17.89
CA ASN A 100 -5.00 20.77 -18.72
C ASN A 100 -3.79 19.88 -19.00
N LEU A 101 -3.79 18.60 -18.60
CA LEU A 101 -2.74 17.66 -18.96
C LEU A 101 -2.80 17.36 -20.46
N THR A 102 -2.12 18.20 -21.24
CA THR A 102 -2.03 18.09 -22.71
C THR A 102 -1.45 16.75 -23.15
N ILE A 103 -0.77 16.02 -22.26
CA ILE A 103 -0.34 14.65 -22.50
C ILE A 103 -0.47 13.79 -21.24
N ALA A 104 -1.67 13.28 -20.99
CA ALA A 104 -1.91 12.24 -19.98
C ALA A 104 -1.04 10.97 -20.17
N CYS A 105 -0.46 10.77 -21.35
CA CYS A 105 0.38 9.61 -21.67
C CYS A 105 1.85 9.71 -21.19
N HIS A 106 2.33 10.88 -20.75
CA HIS A 106 3.70 11.05 -20.24
C HIS A 106 3.70 11.05 -18.70
N ASP A 107 3.24 9.97 -18.10
CA ASP A 107 3.15 9.85 -16.65
C ASP A 107 4.40 9.21 -16.05
N ILE A 108 5.44 10.03 -15.90
CA ILE A 108 6.74 9.60 -15.38
C ILE A 108 6.61 9.13 -13.93
N GLU A 109 5.80 9.79 -13.10
CA GLU A 109 5.67 9.44 -11.69
C GLU A 109 4.99 8.08 -11.49
N ARG A 110 3.94 7.76 -12.27
CA ARG A 110 3.33 6.41 -12.25
C ARG A 110 4.34 5.34 -12.68
N VAL A 111 5.13 5.60 -13.73
CA VAL A 111 6.16 4.68 -14.21
C VAL A 111 7.22 4.41 -13.15
N GLU A 112 7.75 5.47 -12.53
CA GLU A 112 8.75 5.38 -11.45
C GLU A 112 8.17 4.63 -10.24
N TYR A 113 6.96 4.99 -9.79
CA TYR A 113 6.28 4.32 -8.68
C TYR A 113 6.15 2.81 -8.91
N ILE A 114 5.60 2.40 -10.07
CA ILE A 114 5.40 0.98 -10.37
C ILE A 114 6.74 0.25 -10.48
N SER A 115 7.76 0.88 -11.09
CA SER A 115 9.08 0.27 -11.21
C SER A 115 9.72 0.04 -9.84
N ASP A 116 9.73 1.05 -8.97
CA ASP A 116 10.37 0.97 -7.67
C ASP A 116 9.70 -0.06 -6.74
N TYR A 117 8.36 -0.11 -6.76
CA TYR A 117 7.61 -1.11 -5.99
C TYR A 117 7.83 -2.52 -6.52
N ARG A 118 7.93 -2.69 -7.84
CA ARG A 118 8.24 -3.99 -8.47
C ARG A 118 9.66 -4.45 -8.12
N ASP A 119 10.63 -3.54 -8.09
CA ASP A 119 12.02 -3.85 -7.73
C ASP A 119 12.13 -4.23 -6.24
N SER A 120 11.37 -3.56 -5.37
CA SER A 120 11.25 -3.91 -3.95
C SER A 120 10.56 -5.27 -3.74
N LEU A 121 9.53 -5.58 -4.52
CA LEU A 121 8.88 -6.89 -4.53
C LEU A 121 9.84 -7.98 -4.99
N LEU A 122 10.59 -7.74 -6.07
CA LEU A 122 11.59 -8.66 -6.58
C LEU A 122 12.67 -8.95 -5.52
N THR A 123 13.08 -7.94 -4.76
CA THR A 123 14.02 -8.11 -3.64
C THR A 123 13.46 -9.06 -2.58
N ALA A 124 12.18 -8.96 -2.23
CA ALA A 124 11.54 -9.90 -1.29
C ALA A 124 11.45 -11.33 -1.86
N MET A 125 11.15 -11.47 -3.16
CA MET A 125 11.12 -12.76 -3.84
C MET A 125 12.50 -13.43 -3.88
N GLN A 126 13.56 -12.67 -4.14
CA GLN A 126 14.94 -13.14 -4.06
C GLN A 126 15.34 -13.59 -2.64
N LYS A 127 14.70 -13.01 -1.61
CA LYS A 127 14.80 -13.43 -0.20
C LYS A 127 13.86 -14.60 0.17
N GLY A 128 13.28 -15.27 -0.82
CA GLY A 128 12.53 -16.53 -0.67
C GLY A 128 11.03 -16.38 -0.45
N ALA A 129 10.44 -15.20 -0.63
CA ALA A 129 8.98 -15.03 -0.59
C ALA A 129 8.30 -15.70 -1.79
N ASP A 130 7.28 -16.54 -1.55
CA ASP A 130 6.47 -17.17 -2.60
C ASP A 130 5.40 -16.19 -3.11
N VAL A 131 5.79 -15.26 -3.98
CA VAL A 131 4.87 -14.34 -4.66
C VAL A 131 4.60 -14.82 -6.08
N ARG A 132 3.33 -15.01 -6.43
CA ARG A 132 2.91 -15.66 -7.69
C ARG A 132 2.19 -14.73 -8.67
N GLY A 133 1.89 -13.51 -8.27
CA GLY A 133 1.21 -12.55 -9.13
C GLY A 133 1.33 -11.12 -8.63
N TYR A 134 1.21 -10.19 -9.57
CA TYR A 134 1.16 -8.75 -9.33
C TYR A 134 0.13 -8.14 -10.27
N PHE A 135 -0.81 -7.39 -9.70
CA PHE A 135 -1.88 -6.72 -10.41
C PHE A 135 -1.82 -5.23 -10.11
N ALA A 136 -1.61 -4.43 -11.16
CA ALA A 136 -1.63 -2.99 -11.04
C ALA A 136 -3.08 -2.51 -10.86
N TRP A 137 -3.28 -1.57 -9.94
CA TRP A 137 -4.51 -0.79 -9.83
C TRP A 137 -4.29 0.57 -10.52
N LEU A 138 -4.81 0.79 -11.72
CA LEU A 138 -5.65 -0.15 -12.49
C LEU A 138 -5.47 0.01 -14.00
N LEU A 139 -6.13 -0.85 -14.77
CA LEU A 139 -6.02 -0.83 -16.24
C LEU A 139 -6.52 0.47 -16.89
N LEU A 140 -7.58 1.08 -16.36
CA LEU A 140 -8.23 2.27 -16.92
C LEU A 140 -8.61 3.23 -15.81
N ASP A 141 -8.58 4.54 -16.06
CA ASP A 141 -9.17 5.49 -15.12
C ASP A 141 -10.65 5.13 -14.83
N ASN A 142 -11.02 5.14 -13.55
CA ASN A 142 -12.33 4.74 -13.05
C ASN A 142 -12.95 5.81 -12.14
N PHE A 143 -14.11 5.45 -11.60
CA PHE A 143 -14.75 6.18 -10.51
C PHE A 143 -14.12 5.74 -9.18
N GLU A 144 -13.34 6.62 -8.56
CA GLU A 144 -12.58 6.34 -7.33
C GLU A 144 -13.40 6.72 -6.09
N TRP A 145 -14.40 5.91 -5.78
CA TRP A 145 -15.21 6.00 -4.55
C TRP A 145 -15.71 7.42 -4.24
N ILE A 146 -15.35 7.96 -3.06
CA ILE A 146 -15.75 9.30 -2.61
C ILE A 146 -15.11 10.42 -3.43
N TYR A 147 -14.03 10.14 -4.17
CA TYR A 147 -13.33 11.08 -5.03
C TYR A 147 -13.91 11.12 -6.45
N GLY A 148 -14.77 10.16 -6.82
CA GLY A 148 -15.35 10.08 -8.16
C GLY A 148 -14.29 10.10 -9.24
N TYR A 149 -14.42 10.96 -10.26
CA TYR A 149 -13.45 11.07 -11.36
C TYR A 149 -12.36 12.14 -11.13
N THR A 150 -12.18 12.57 -9.88
CA THR A 150 -11.15 13.58 -9.54
C THR A 150 -9.78 12.96 -9.28
N GLN A 151 -9.68 11.63 -9.14
CA GLN A 151 -8.43 10.90 -9.04
C GLN A 151 -8.30 9.89 -10.19
N ARG A 152 -7.07 9.72 -10.67
CA ARG A 152 -6.70 8.88 -11.81
C ARG A 152 -5.64 7.87 -11.39
N TYR A 153 -5.92 6.60 -11.64
CA TYR A 153 -5.05 5.46 -11.32
C TYR A 153 -4.76 4.59 -12.55
N GLY A 154 -5.35 4.90 -13.71
CA GLY A 154 -5.21 4.12 -14.94
C GLY A 154 -3.78 4.12 -15.47
N LEU A 155 -3.33 3.00 -16.06
CA LEU A 155 -2.02 2.90 -16.74
C LEU A 155 -1.93 3.78 -18.00
#